data_AF-A0A4S0I8Z9-F1
#
_entry.id   AF-A0A4S0I8Z9-F1
#
_cell.length_a   1.000
_cell.length_b   1.000
_cell.length_c   1.000
_cell.angle_alpha   90.00
_cell.angle_beta   90.00
_cell.angle_gamma   90.00
#
_symmetry.space_group_name_H-M   'P 1'
#
loop_
_entity.id
_entity.type
_entity.pdbx_description
1 polymer ?
#
loop_
_entity_poly.entity_id
_entity_poly.type
_entity_poly.pdbx_seq_one_letter_code
_entity_poly.pdbx_strand_id
1 'polypeptide(L)'
;TPVATFETILGEHAPVIRCMPNTPAAIGKGMMVVFSNPLVSDDVRRFVLELLSASGVVTTIDDEGLMDAVTAVSGSGPAYIFHIIEALTIAAEKAGLP
;
A
#
# COMPACT_ATOMS: atom_id res chain seq x y z
N THR A 1 -8.61 8.15 -1.97
CA THR A 1 -9.96 8.45 -1.46
C THR A 1 -9.98 8.24 0.04
N PRO A 2 -10.29 9.27 0.83
CA PRO A 2 -10.38 9.17 2.28
C PRO A 2 -11.55 8.29 2.75
N VAL A 3 -11.48 7.77 3.98
CA VAL A 3 -12.58 7.00 4.57
C VAL A 3 -13.87 7.82 4.67
N ALA A 4 -13.79 9.12 4.96
CA ALA A 4 -14.95 10.02 5.02
C ALA A 4 -15.81 10.01 3.72
N THR A 5 -15.18 9.81 2.56
CA THR A 5 -15.92 9.67 1.30
C THR A 5 -16.79 8.41 1.29
N PHE A 6 -16.26 7.30 1.81
CA PHE A 6 -17.01 6.05 1.91
C PHE A 6 -18.11 6.12 2.96
N GLU A 7 -17.89 6.77 4.09
CA GLU A 7 -18.93 7.00 5.10
C GLU A 7 -20.08 7.84 4.54
N THR A 8 -19.79 8.84 3.70
CA THR A 8 -20.82 9.63 3.01
C THR A 8 -21.65 8.78 2.04
N ILE A 9 -21.02 7.85 1.32
CA ILE A 9 -21.67 7.06 0.26
C ILE A 9 -22.40 5.84 0.83
N LEU A 10 -21.80 5.16 1.80
CA LEU A 10 -22.28 3.89 2.37
C LEU A 10 -23.08 4.08 3.67
N GLY A 11 -23.02 5.27 4.27
CA GLY A 11 -23.65 5.63 5.54
C GLY A 11 -22.65 5.70 6.70
N GLU A 12 -22.95 6.55 7.69
CA GLU A 12 -22.10 6.84 8.85
C GLU A 12 -21.82 5.64 9.77
N HIS A 13 -22.52 4.52 9.57
CA HIS A 13 -22.34 3.28 10.33
C HIS A 13 -21.54 2.21 9.59
N ALA A 14 -20.98 2.53 8.42
CA ALA A 14 -20.18 1.59 7.65
C ALA A 14 -18.79 1.37 8.28
N PRO A 15 -18.39 0.13 8.64
CA PRO A 15 -17.01 -0.17 8.99
C PRO A 15 -16.15 -0.15 7.73
N VAL A 16 -15.11 0.69 7.71
CA VAL A 16 -14.27 0.90 6.53
C VAL A 16 -12.81 0.69 6.88
N ILE A 17 -12.15 -0.17 6.10
CA ILE A 17 -10.70 -0.35 6.09
C ILE A 17 -10.18 0.13 4.73
N ARG A 18 -9.34 1.17 4.74
CA ARG A 18 -8.61 1.65 3.57
C ARG A 18 -7.27 0.94 3.50
N CYS A 19 -6.96 0.35 2.35
CA CYS A 19 -5.66 -0.27 2.07
C CYS A 19 -4.95 0.47 0.94
N MET A 20 -3.65 0.70 1.10
CA MET A 20 -2.75 1.19 0.06
C MET A 20 -1.70 0.10 -0.24
N PRO A 21 -1.95 -0.76 -1.25
CA PRO A 21 -0.98 -1.76 -1.71
C PRO A 21 0.06 -1.15 -2.64
N ASN A 22 1.03 -1.96 -3.07
CA ASN A 22 1.94 -1.65 -4.18
C ASN A 22 2.07 -2.83 -5.17
N THR A 23 2.69 -2.59 -6.33
CA THR A 23 2.72 -3.57 -7.44
C THR A 23 3.41 -4.91 -7.13
N PRO A 24 4.45 -5.01 -6.26
CA PRO A 24 5.01 -6.29 -5.83
C PRO A 24 4.02 -7.23 -5.11
N ALA A 25 2.84 -6.74 -4.72
CA ALA A 25 1.77 -7.57 -4.17
C ALA A 25 1.39 -8.73 -5.12
N ALA A 26 1.50 -8.53 -6.44
CA ALA A 26 1.20 -9.55 -7.45
C ALA A 26 2.07 -10.81 -7.34
N ILE A 27 3.21 -10.73 -6.65
CA ILE A 27 4.15 -11.85 -6.42
C ILE A 27 4.34 -12.16 -4.93
N GLY A 28 3.43 -11.69 -4.06
CA GLY A 28 3.51 -11.93 -2.62
C GLY A 28 4.63 -11.17 -1.91
N LYS A 29 5.17 -10.11 -2.54
CA LYS A 29 6.24 -9.24 -1.98
C LYS A 29 5.77 -7.81 -1.79
N GLY A 30 4.45 -7.62 -1.68
CA GLY A 30 3.84 -6.31 -1.50
C GLY A 30 4.06 -5.71 -0.12
N MET A 31 3.74 -4.43 -0.02
CA MET A 31 3.56 -3.72 1.23
C MET A 31 2.13 -3.19 1.26
N MET A 32 1.34 -3.66 2.22
CA MET A 32 -0.07 -3.36 2.39
C MET A 32 -0.22 -2.43 3.60
N VAL A 33 -0.34 -1.13 3.37
CA VAL A 33 -0.54 -0.18 4.47
C VAL A 33 -2.02 0.09 4.67
N VAL A 34 -2.47 0.00 5.91
CA VAL A 34 -3.89 -0.03 6.24
C VAL A 34 -4.24 1.07 7.26
N PHE A 35 -5.34 1.76 7.01
CA PHE A 35 -6.03 2.63 7.96
C PHE A 35 -7.47 2.11 8.14
N SER A 36 -8.04 2.25 9.34
CA SER A 36 -9.39 1.78 9.65
C SER A 36 -10.14 2.84 10.44
N ASN A 37 -11.42 3.05 10.15
CA ASN A 37 -12.25 3.89 11.03
C ASN A 37 -12.58 3.16 12.35
N PRO A 38 -13.03 3.88 13.39
CA PRO A 38 -13.32 3.29 14.71
C PRO A 38 -14.47 2.27 14.73
N LEU A 39 -15.23 2.14 13.64
CA LEU A 39 -16.36 1.22 13.54
C LEU A 39 -15.94 -0.22 13.21
N VAL A 40 -14.68 -0.41 12.80
CA VAL A 40 -14.12 -1.73 12.53
C VAL A 40 -13.80 -2.43 13.85
N SER A 41 -14.43 -3.57 14.09
CA SER A 41 -14.11 -4.40 15.27
C SER A 41 -12.74 -5.05 15.16
N ASP A 42 -12.14 -5.40 16.30
CA ASP A 42 -10.83 -6.05 16.35
C ASP A 42 -10.79 -7.39 15.61
N ASP A 43 -11.90 -8.14 15.63
CA ASP A 43 -12.00 -9.42 14.92
C ASP A 43 -12.01 -9.22 13.39
N VAL A 44 -12.75 -8.22 12.90
CA VAL A 44 -12.75 -7.86 11.48
C VAL A 44 -11.40 -7.32 11.06
N ARG A 45 -10.78 -6.45 11.87
CA ARG A 45 -9.43 -5.94 11.62
C ARG A 45 -8.45 -7.10 11.50
N ARG A 46 -8.42 -8.01 12.48
CA ARG A 46 -7.52 -9.18 12.46
C ARG A 46 -7.71 -10.04 11.21
N PHE A 47 -8.96 -10.36 10.86
CA PHE A 47 -9.28 -11.12 9.66
C PHE A 47 -8.76 -10.44 8.38
N VAL A 48 -8.99 -9.13 8.24
CA VAL A 48 -8.55 -8.39 7.05
C VAL A 48 -7.03 -8.29 6.98
N LEU A 49 -6.34 -8.05 8.11
CA LEU A 49 -4.87 -8.03 8.11
C LEU A 49 -4.28 -9.39 7.74
N GLU A 50 -4.86 -10.49 8.23
CA GLU A 50 -4.47 -11.84 7.84
C GLU A 50 -4.70 -12.10 6.35
N LEU A 51 -5.88 -11.72 5.82
CA LEU A 51 -6.18 -11.83 4.39
C LEU A 51 -5.18 -11.09 3.52
N LEU A 52 -4.84 -9.84 3.87
CA LEU A 52 -3.90 -9.02 3.11
C LEU A 52 -2.46 -9.57 3.17
N SER A 53 -2.12 -10.31 4.23
CA SER A 53 -0.77 -10.87 4.42
C SER A 53 -0.39 -11.91 3.37
N ALA A 54 -1.36 -12.51 2.68
CA ALA A 54 -1.11 -13.39 1.55
C ALA A 54 -0.37 -12.69 0.40
N SER A 55 -0.50 -11.36 0.29
CA SER A 55 0.11 -10.55 -0.76
C SER A 55 1.41 -9.86 -0.34
N GLY A 56 1.84 -9.98 0.93
CA GLY A 56 3.07 -9.39 1.42
C GLY A 56 2.98 -8.90 2.87
N VAL A 57 3.83 -7.93 3.22
CA VAL A 57 3.87 -7.36 4.57
C VAL A 57 2.70 -6.42 4.78
N VAL A 58 2.03 -6.52 5.92
CA VAL A 58 0.92 -5.63 6.29
C VAL A 58 1.36 -4.73 7.44
N THR A 59 1.05 -3.45 7.36
CA THR A 59 1.24 -2.50 8.48
C THR A 59 0.02 -1.61 8.62
N THR A 60 -0.20 -1.08 9.83
CA THR A 60 -1.31 -0.19 10.13
C THR A 60 -0.81 1.19 10.53
N ILE A 61 -1.53 2.22 10.12
CA ILE A 61 -1.34 3.60 10.55
C ILE A 61 -2.60 4.09 11.27
N ASP A 62 -2.42 4.93 12.28
CA ASP A 62 -3.53 5.49 13.06
C ASP A 62 -3.96 6.89 12.55
N ASP A 63 -3.13 7.52 11.72
CA ASP A 63 -3.42 8.81 11.07
C ASP A 63 -3.60 8.60 9.56
N GLU A 64 -4.83 8.75 9.07
CA GLU A 64 -5.13 8.64 7.63
C GLU A 64 -4.39 9.70 6.80
N GLY A 65 -4.01 10.84 7.40
CA GLY A 65 -3.25 11.91 6.75
C GLY A 65 -1.88 11.44 6.23
N LEU A 66 -1.33 10.36 6.79
CA LEU A 66 -0.08 9.76 6.31
C LEU A 66 -0.24 8.96 5.01
N MET A 67 -1.47 8.73 4.53
CA MET A 67 -1.68 7.85 3.38
C MET A 67 -1.08 8.39 2.08
N ASP A 68 -0.95 9.71 1.94
CA ASP A 68 -0.27 10.31 0.79
C ASP A 68 1.25 10.05 0.83
N ALA A 69 1.87 10.16 2.01
CA ALA A 69 3.27 9.81 2.21
C ALA A 69 3.53 8.31 1.98
N VAL A 70 2.63 7.46 2.48
CA VAL A 70 2.62 6.01 2.21
C VAL A 70 2.54 5.73 0.72
N THR A 71 1.66 6.43 0.00
CA THR A 71 1.53 6.28 -1.46
C THR A 71 2.84 6.64 -2.15
N ALA A 72 3.45 7.77 -1.78
CA ALA A 72 4.72 8.22 -2.36
C ALA A 72 5.86 7.23 -2.10
N VAL A 73 6.00 6.72 -0.87
CA VAL A 73 7.13 5.85 -0.50
C VAL A 73 6.90 4.40 -0.91
N SER A 74 5.75 3.82 -0.58
CA SER A 74 5.48 2.39 -0.78
C SER A 74 4.80 2.11 -2.12
N GLY A 75 3.80 2.92 -2.48
CA GLY A 75 3.04 2.76 -3.72
C GLY A 75 3.87 3.08 -4.95
N SER A 76 4.50 4.25 -4.98
CA SER A 76 5.38 4.71 -6.07
C SER A 76 6.82 4.22 -5.95
N GLY A 77 7.25 3.75 -4.77
CA GLY A 77 8.60 3.24 -4.50
C GLY A 77 9.14 2.26 -5.55
N PRO A 78 8.38 1.23 -5.97
CA PRO A 78 8.82 0.32 -7.03
C PRO A 78 9.20 1.03 -8.33
N ALA A 79 8.47 2.07 -8.74
CA ALA A 79 8.79 2.82 -9.95
C ALA A 79 10.13 3.56 -9.83
N TYR A 80 10.44 4.12 -8.66
CA TYR A 80 11.73 4.78 -8.42
C TYR A 80 12.89 3.78 -8.51
N ILE A 81 12.71 2.59 -7.92
CA ILE A 81 13.70 1.52 -7.99
C ILE A 81 13.87 1.03 -9.43
N PHE A 82 12.79 0.84 -10.18
CA PHE A 82 12.87 0.46 -11.59
C PHE A 82 13.61 1.50 -12.42
N HIS A 83 13.39 2.79 -12.18
CA HIS A 83 14.11 3.85 -12.88
C HIS A 83 15.60 3.90 -12.52
N ILE A 84 15.96 3.64 -11.26
CA ILE A 84 17.37 3.50 -10.85
C ILE A 84 18.02 2.30 -11.55
N ILE A 85 17.34 1.16 -11.58
CA ILE A 85 17.82 -0.05 -12.27
C ILE A 85 18.03 0.26 -13.76
N GLU A 86 17.06 0.89 -14.42
CA GLU A 86 17.17 1.30 -15.82
C GLU A 86 18.38 2.22 -16.06
N ALA A 87 18.58 3.24 -15.21
CA ALA A 87 19.72 4.14 -15.32
C ALA A 87 21.06 3.41 -15.17
N LEU A 88 21.15 2.45 -14.24
CA LEU A 88 22.34 1.62 -14.05
C LEU A 88 22.58 0.68 -15.23
N THR A 89 21.53 0.07 -15.79
CA THR A 89 21.61 -0.76 -16.99
C THR A 89 22.18 0.02 -18.17
N ILE A 90 21.66 1.23 -18.43
CA ILE A 90 22.15 2.11 -19.50
C ILE A 90 23.64 2.47 -19.29
N ALA A 91 24.06 2.69 -18.05
CA ALA A 91 25.45 2.98 -17.75
C ALA A 91 26.37 1.76 -17.95
N ALA A 92 25.90 0.57 -17.58
CA ALA A 92 26.61 -0.68 -17.78
C ALA A 92 26.78 -1.02 -19.28
N GLU A 93 25.73 -0.87 -20.08
CA GLU A 93 25.77 -1.04 -21.53
C GLU A 93 26.80 -0.10 -22.18
N LYS A 94 26.84 1.17 -21.77
CA LYS A 94 27.84 2.15 -22.23
C LYS A 94 29.27 1.76 -21.85
N ALA A 95 29.45 1.02 -20.77
CA ALA A 95 30.75 0.48 -20.34
C ALA A 95 31.13 -0.83 -21.05
N GLY A 96 30.27 -1.36 -21.94
CA GLY A 96 30.52 -2.58 -22.70
C GLY A 96 30.07 -3.87 -22.00
N LEU A 97 29.29 -3.77 -20.92
CA LEU A 97 28.61 -4.92 -20.33
C LEU A 97 27.37 -5.27 -21.19
N PRO A 98 27.02 -6.57 -21.31
CA PRO A 98 25.85 -7.01 -22.05
C PRO A 98 24.53 -6.62 -21.38
#